data_AF-A0A660QXG9-F1
#
_entry.id   AF-A0A660QXG9-F1
#
_cell.length_a   1.000
_cell.length_b   1.000
_cell.length_c   1.000
_cell.angle_alpha   90.00
_cell.angle_beta   90.00
_cell.angle_gamma   90.00
#
_symmetry.space_group_name_H-M   'P 1'
#
loop_
_entity.id
_entity.type
_entity.pdbx_description
1 polymer ?
#
loop_
_entity_poly.entity_id
_entity_poly.type
_entity_poly.pdbx_seq_one_letter_code
_entity_poly.pdbx_strand_id
1 'polypeptide(L)'
;MKMKKQIVVAGLVLTSASCVFAGFMGSDGYADRVVVRDDGEGNAMWSIDASSDAGFGDGVADVTNEFSFGIMTDTHLLGDVNGDGYIDRIVARENVGGWWDYAVDFSTPDGFGDGVIDTDHSFGGLELIPTAVVDWNGDGLADRIGVRPHSGGLYLEWIINLTTATNGGGAFTTGTADVVTSHGATNHVVLGAYDLNGTGTVNLVVDVNAGGGSFVNWVANNGWPASAFGPPGVDGLMGDLNNDGYGDRVVVVEDAGTYTWYGDYSVSNSFGDSTSDLSSTTFFQAGDKSLLADIISLGDYPGYAEWVADFGLSGSDTNRTADLEYGGIGDGMDNLLEYALGGNPTNDDAAAIMPTTPGLVESGGTNYVVYIYRRRTDAALRGLVYGINYKFNLVVDSWTPAGTVFETGYGPIDSKFDSVTNNLPTVCSDEAFFTLEITEY
;
A
#
# COMPACT_ATOMS: atom_id res chain seq x y z
N MET A 1 12.95 -15.72 -53.67
CA MET A 1 14.04 -14.82 -53.28
C MET A 1 13.47 -13.41 -53.19
N LYS A 2 13.53 -12.84 -51.98
CA LYS A 2 13.29 -11.45 -51.55
C LYS A 2 12.76 -10.44 -52.57
N MET A 3 11.69 -9.74 -52.19
CA MET A 3 11.79 -8.29 -52.01
C MET A 3 10.76 -7.78 -50.99
N LYS A 4 11.30 -7.25 -49.88
CA LYS A 4 10.61 -6.44 -48.87
C LYS A 4 9.98 -5.21 -49.55
N LYS A 5 8.75 -4.88 -49.16
CA LYS A 5 8.21 -3.52 -49.31
C LYS A 5 8.21 -2.87 -47.92
N GLN A 6 8.73 -1.66 -47.85
CA GLN A 6 8.64 -0.76 -46.70
C GLN A 6 8.38 0.67 -47.23
N ILE A 7 7.85 1.52 -46.34
CA ILE A 7 7.57 2.99 -46.38
C ILE A 7 6.07 3.31 -46.56
N VAL A 8 5.26 3.65 -45.52
CA VAL A 8 5.21 4.77 -44.51
C VAL A 8 4.48 6.02 -45.10
N VAL A 9 3.34 6.52 -44.57
CA VAL A 9 3.18 7.57 -43.50
C VAL A 9 1.72 7.69 -42.96
N ALA A 10 1.63 7.87 -41.63
CA ALA A 10 0.73 8.58 -40.69
C ALA A 10 -0.82 8.66 -40.84
N GLY A 11 -1.49 8.31 -39.74
CA GLY A 11 -2.80 8.82 -39.33
C GLY A 11 -2.83 8.99 -37.81
N LEU A 12 -3.05 10.23 -37.36
CA LEU A 12 -3.41 10.61 -36.00
C LEU A 12 -4.94 10.46 -35.88
N VAL A 13 -5.41 9.61 -34.97
CA VAL A 13 -6.74 9.72 -34.33
C VAL A 13 -6.49 9.63 -32.83
N LEU A 14 -6.67 10.77 -32.15
CA LEU A 14 -6.84 10.85 -30.71
C LEU A 14 -8.26 10.38 -30.36
N THR A 15 -8.38 9.43 -29.43
CA THR A 15 -9.00 9.66 -28.11
C THR A 15 -8.37 8.64 -27.15
N SER A 16 -7.70 9.13 -26.11
CA SER A 16 -7.50 8.46 -24.82
C SER A 16 -7.64 6.93 -24.78
N ALA A 17 -6.53 6.21 -24.88
CA ALA A 17 -6.07 5.64 -23.63
C ALA A 17 -5.05 6.69 -23.16
N SER A 18 -5.35 7.60 -22.23
CA SER A 18 -5.69 7.21 -20.87
C SER A 18 -5.03 5.86 -20.63
N CYS A 19 -3.69 5.84 -20.62
CA CYS A 19 -2.98 4.97 -19.70
C CYS A 19 -3.38 5.48 -18.30
N VAL A 20 -4.66 5.32 -17.97
CA VAL A 20 -5.20 5.37 -16.64
C VAL A 20 -4.97 3.92 -16.21
N PHE A 21 -3.71 3.58 -15.95
CA PHE A 21 -3.39 2.47 -15.06
C PHE A 21 -3.44 3.02 -13.63
N ALA A 22 -4.47 3.81 -13.34
CA ALA A 22 -4.80 4.18 -11.98
C ALA A 22 -5.79 3.10 -11.53
N GLY A 23 -5.30 2.12 -10.78
CA GLY A 23 -6.19 1.19 -10.08
C GLY A 23 -5.69 -0.24 -9.91
N PHE A 24 -4.92 -0.77 -10.87
CA PHE A 24 -4.42 -2.14 -10.75
C PHE A 24 -3.53 -2.31 -9.52
N MET A 25 -3.44 -3.53 -9.01
CA MET A 25 -2.62 -3.91 -7.84
C MET A 25 -3.27 -3.54 -6.51
N GLY A 26 -4.60 -3.48 -6.44
CA GLY A 26 -5.34 -3.10 -5.24
C GLY A 26 -5.30 -1.59 -4.93
N SER A 27 -4.85 -0.76 -5.86
CA SER A 27 -4.72 0.69 -5.68
C SER A 27 -5.98 1.49 -6.03
N ASP A 28 -7.00 0.83 -6.60
CA ASP A 28 -8.34 1.40 -6.87
C ASP A 28 -9.33 1.22 -5.70
N GLY A 29 -8.88 0.65 -4.59
CA GLY A 29 -9.72 0.33 -3.44
C GLY A 29 -10.54 -0.95 -3.62
N TYR A 30 -10.27 -1.75 -4.65
CA TYR A 30 -10.81 -3.10 -4.77
C TYR A 30 -9.69 -4.13 -4.73
N ALA A 31 -9.87 -5.18 -3.94
CA ALA A 31 -8.96 -6.31 -3.92
C ALA A 31 -9.00 -7.05 -5.26
N ASP A 32 -7.85 -7.09 -5.93
CA ASP A 32 -7.68 -7.72 -7.23
C ASP A 32 -7.36 -9.20 -7.09
N ARG A 33 -7.86 -10.01 -8.04
CA ARG A 33 -7.54 -11.43 -8.05
C ARG A 33 -6.15 -11.65 -8.61
N VAL A 34 -5.32 -12.33 -7.84
CA VAL A 34 -4.00 -12.75 -8.29
C VAL A 34 -3.91 -14.26 -8.36
N VAL A 35 -3.37 -14.74 -9.48
CA VAL A 35 -3.13 -16.15 -9.72
C VAL A 35 -1.66 -16.39 -10.02
N VAL A 36 -1.09 -17.38 -9.33
CA VAL A 36 0.24 -17.91 -9.64
C VAL A 36 0.11 -19.28 -10.27
N ARG A 37 0.71 -19.44 -11.45
CA ARG A 37 0.58 -20.61 -12.30
C ARG A 37 1.95 -21.14 -12.73
N ASP A 38 2.06 -22.45 -12.88
CA ASP A 38 3.24 -23.09 -13.44
C ASP A 38 3.39 -22.75 -14.94
N ASP A 39 4.57 -22.30 -15.35
CA ASP A 39 4.91 -22.10 -16.78
C ASP A 39 5.13 -23.40 -17.57
N GLY A 40 5.09 -24.54 -16.88
CA GLY A 40 5.40 -25.87 -17.41
C GLY A 40 6.83 -26.34 -17.13
N GLU A 41 7.67 -25.46 -16.58
CA GLU A 41 9.04 -25.74 -16.15
C GLU A 41 9.19 -25.66 -14.61
N GLY A 42 8.09 -25.38 -13.89
CA GLY A 42 8.05 -25.22 -12.44
C GLY A 42 8.25 -23.79 -11.97
N ASN A 43 8.40 -22.82 -12.88
CA ASN A 43 8.52 -21.42 -12.49
C ASN A 43 7.14 -20.79 -12.27
N ALA A 44 7.09 -19.78 -11.41
CA ALA A 44 5.86 -19.10 -11.05
C ALA A 44 5.55 -17.94 -12.01
N MET A 45 4.46 -18.09 -12.75
CA MET A 45 3.86 -17.05 -13.60
C MET A 45 2.74 -16.36 -12.85
N TRP A 46 2.83 -15.04 -12.73
CA TRP A 46 1.86 -14.23 -11.99
C TRP A 46 0.91 -13.53 -12.96
N SER A 47 -0.37 -13.52 -12.64
CA SER A 47 -1.40 -12.81 -13.41
C SER A 47 -2.40 -12.16 -12.49
N ILE A 48 -2.87 -10.97 -12.86
CA ILE A 48 -3.92 -10.22 -12.17
C ILE A 48 -5.14 -10.11 -13.08
N ASP A 49 -6.31 -10.25 -12.48
CA ASP A 49 -7.61 -9.92 -13.06
C ASP A 49 -8.25 -8.90 -12.15
N ALA A 50 -8.32 -7.67 -12.64
CA ALA A 50 -8.62 -6.49 -11.86
C ALA A 50 -10.08 -6.49 -11.45
N SER A 51 -10.33 -6.28 -10.16
CA SER A 51 -11.67 -6.17 -9.63
C SER A 51 -12.26 -4.79 -9.90
N SER A 52 -13.56 -4.67 -9.72
CA SER A 52 -14.27 -3.39 -9.79
C SER A 52 -15.57 -3.47 -8.98
N ASP A 53 -16.36 -2.39 -9.00
CA ASP A 53 -17.72 -2.38 -8.47
C ASP A 53 -18.64 -3.46 -9.11
N ALA A 54 -18.26 -3.98 -10.28
CA ALA A 54 -18.95 -5.06 -10.97
C ALA A 54 -18.58 -6.47 -10.43
N GLY A 55 -17.58 -6.57 -9.55
CA GLY A 55 -17.14 -7.79 -8.88
C GLY A 55 -15.72 -8.24 -9.22
N PHE A 56 -15.47 -9.54 -9.03
CA PHE A 56 -14.20 -10.22 -9.30
C PHE A 56 -13.85 -10.22 -10.78
N GLY A 57 -13.37 -9.08 -11.30
CA GLY A 57 -12.90 -8.87 -12.67
C GLY A 57 -13.73 -9.47 -13.80
N ASP A 58 -13.14 -9.58 -14.98
CA ASP A 58 -13.84 -10.05 -16.18
C ASP A 58 -13.46 -11.48 -16.61
N GLY A 59 -12.49 -12.08 -15.91
CA GLY A 59 -11.97 -13.42 -16.20
C GLY A 59 -10.77 -13.45 -17.12
N VAL A 60 -10.27 -12.29 -17.54
CA VAL A 60 -9.10 -12.12 -18.39
C VAL A 60 -8.01 -11.46 -17.56
N ALA A 61 -6.77 -11.85 -17.80
CA ALA A 61 -5.64 -11.20 -17.15
C ALA A 61 -5.48 -9.77 -17.68
N ASP A 62 -5.56 -8.78 -16.81
CA ASP A 62 -5.23 -7.39 -17.12
C ASP A 62 -3.72 -7.15 -17.04
N VAL A 63 -3.08 -7.79 -16.05
CA VAL A 63 -1.62 -7.78 -15.90
C VAL A 63 -1.12 -9.22 -15.99
N THR A 64 -0.26 -9.47 -16.97
CA THR A 64 0.51 -10.72 -17.06
C THR A 64 1.98 -10.36 -17.17
N ASN A 65 2.84 -11.05 -16.41
CA ASN A 65 4.27 -10.89 -16.64
C ASN A 65 4.76 -11.86 -17.73
N GLU A 66 5.59 -11.37 -18.66
CA GLU A 66 6.26 -12.22 -19.65
C GLU A 66 7.42 -13.04 -19.04
N PHE A 67 7.85 -12.68 -17.82
CA PHE A 67 8.92 -13.33 -17.08
C PHE A 67 8.44 -13.87 -15.74
N SER A 68 8.84 -15.11 -15.41
CA SER A 68 8.52 -15.76 -14.15
C SER A 68 9.29 -15.15 -12.97
N PHE A 69 8.66 -15.13 -11.79
CA PHE A 69 9.28 -14.69 -10.54
C PHE A 69 9.04 -15.74 -9.45
N GLY A 70 10.13 -16.36 -9.00
CA GLY A 70 10.09 -17.52 -8.10
C GLY A 70 9.74 -18.83 -8.81
N ILE A 71 9.54 -19.87 -7.99
CA ILE A 71 9.10 -21.20 -8.44
C ILE A 71 7.88 -21.64 -7.67
N MET A 72 7.11 -22.59 -8.21
CA MET A 72 5.83 -23.02 -7.63
C MET A 72 5.93 -23.62 -6.22
N THR A 73 7.13 -24.00 -5.76
CA THR A 73 7.35 -24.51 -4.39
C THR A 73 7.64 -23.40 -3.37
N ASP A 74 7.79 -22.15 -3.80
CA ASP A 74 7.95 -21.02 -2.88
C ASP A 74 6.62 -20.70 -2.18
N THR A 75 6.70 -19.98 -1.06
CA THR A 75 5.52 -19.29 -0.52
C THR A 75 5.36 -17.99 -1.30
N HIS A 76 4.18 -17.78 -1.89
CA HIS A 76 3.87 -16.62 -2.71
C HIS A 76 3.06 -15.64 -1.87
N LEU A 77 3.52 -14.40 -1.77
CA LEU A 77 2.96 -13.36 -0.92
C LEU A 77 2.88 -12.04 -1.70
N LEU A 78 2.10 -11.11 -1.18
CA LEU A 78 1.83 -9.79 -1.75
C LEU A 78 1.83 -8.76 -0.63
N GLY A 79 2.32 -7.54 -0.90
CA GLY A 79 2.29 -6.39 0.00
C GLY A 79 3.10 -5.21 -0.55
N ASP A 80 2.73 -3.97 -0.21
CA ASP A 80 3.44 -2.75 -0.62
C ASP A 80 4.67 -2.53 0.29
N VAL A 81 5.81 -3.12 -0.08
CA VAL A 81 7.01 -3.14 0.76
C VAL A 81 7.74 -1.80 0.71
N ASN A 82 7.69 -1.12 -0.44
CA ASN A 82 8.42 0.13 -0.65
C ASN A 82 7.59 1.38 -0.28
N GLY A 83 6.28 1.25 -0.06
CA GLY A 83 5.34 2.30 0.33
C GLY A 83 4.92 3.19 -0.83
N ASP A 84 4.98 2.70 -2.07
CA ASP A 84 4.69 3.48 -3.27
C ASP A 84 3.21 3.44 -3.71
N GLY A 85 2.38 2.67 -3.01
CA GLY A 85 0.97 2.50 -3.33
C GLY A 85 0.69 1.44 -4.38
N TYR A 86 1.64 0.55 -4.66
CA TYR A 86 1.44 -0.62 -5.49
C TYR A 86 1.85 -1.88 -4.73
N ILE A 87 1.03 -2.93 -4.81
CA ILE A 87 1.35 -4.21 -4.19
C ILE A 87 2.56 -4.86 -4.87
N ASP A 88 3.59 -5.19 -4.12
CA ASP A 88 4.76 -5.90 -4.63
C ASP A 88 4.57 -7.41 -4.66
N ARG A 89 5.35 -8.10 -5.49
CA ARG A 89 5.43 -9.57 -5.44
C ARG A 89 6.50 -9.99 -4.48
N ILE A 90 6.17 -10.95 -3.63
CA ILE A 90 7.11 -11.51 -2.67
C ILE A 90 7.12 -13.03 -2.80
N VAL A 91 8.31 -13.61 -2.83
CA VAL A 91 8.50 -15.05 -2.67
C VAL A 91 9.36 -15.33 -1.45
N ALA A 92 8.96 -16.32 -0.65
CA ALA A 92 9.72 -16.80 0.49
C ALA A 92 10.11 -18.27 0.29
N ARG A 93 11.40 -18.55 0.40
CA ARG A 93 11.98 -19.90 0.24
C ARG A 93 12.73 -20.33 1.48
N GLU A 94 12.43 -21.54 1.97
CA GLU A 94 13.18 -22.12 3.08
C GLU A 94 14.61 -22.45 2.65
N ASN A 95 15.58 -21.95 3.41
CA ASN A 95 16.99 -22.19 3.19
C ASN A 95 17.51 -23.36 4.04
N VAL A 96 18.74 -23.80 3.78
CA VAL A 96 19.34 -24.98 4.45
C VAL A 96 19.44 -24.82 5.97
N GLY A 97 19.39 -23.58 6.48
CA GLY A 97 19.41 -23.26 7.90
C GLY A 97 18.05 -23.31 8.59
N GLY A 98 16.96 -23.58 7.88
CA GLY A 98 15.59 -23.51 8.40
C GLY A 98 15.08 -22.07 8.59
N TRP A 99 15.65 -21.12 7.85
CA TRP A 99 15.20 -19.73 7.75
C TRP A 99 14.54 -19.51 6.39
N TRP A 100 13.79 -18.42 6.24
CA TRP A 100 13.14 -18.08 4.98
C TRP A 100 13.85 -16.91 4.31
N ASP A 101 14.32 -17.13 3.10
CA ASP A 101 14.88 -16.10 2.23
C ASP A 101 13.74 -15.45 1.45
N TYR A 102 13.55 -14.15 1.67
CA TYR A 102 12.55 -13.35 0.96
C TYR A 102 13.22 -12.67 -0.23
N ALA A 103 12.53 -12.69 -1.36
CA ALA A 103 12.82 -11.85 -2.51
C ALA A 103 11.58 -11.02 -2.86
N VAL A 104 11.77 -9.74 -3.09
CA VAL A 104 10.73 -8.78 -3.48
C VAL A 104 11.02 -8.31 -4.90
N ASP A 105 9.99 -8.31 -5.75
CA ASP A 105 10.03 -7.72 -7.08
C ASP A 105 9.04 -6.56 -7.09
N PHE A 106 9.57 -5.34 -7.02
CA PHE A 106 8.78 -4.13 -6.81
C PHE A 106 7.86 -3.87 -7.99
N SER A 107 6.61 -3.54 -7.70
CA SER A 107 5.63 -3.21 -8.72
C SER A 107 5.74 -1.75 -9.16
N THR A 108 5.12 -1.45 -10.29
CA THR A 108 5.01 -0.09 -10.81
C THR A 108 3.57 0.17 -11.27
N PRO A 109 3.20 1.42 -11.59
CA PRO A 109 1.93 1.68 -12.26
C PRO A 109 1.75 0.89 -13.56
N ASP A 110 2.84 0.47 -14.22
CA ASP A 110 2.80 -0.30 -15.47
C ASP A 110 2.64 -1.81 -15.22
N GLY A 111 2.54 -2.24 -13.96
CA GLY A 111 2.32 -3.62 -13.52
C GLY A 111 3.49 -4.23 -12.75
N PHE A 112 3.49 -5.56 -12.68
CA PHE A 112 4.48 -6.34 -11.94
C PHE A 112 5.93 -6.14 -12.44
N GLY A 113 6.81 -5.70 -11.54
CA GLY A 113 8.26 -5.69 -11.71
C GLY A 113 8.81 -4.42 -12.37
N ASP A 114 9.55 -3.62 -11.61
CA ASP A 114 10.42 -2.55 -12.11
C ASP A 114 11.83 -3.06 -12.50
N GLY A 115 12.09 -4.34 -12.23
CA GLY A 115 13.38 -5.01 -12.45
C GLY A 115 14.39 -4.84 -11.31
N VAL A 116 14.03 -4.13 -10.24
CA VAL A 116 14.75 -4.06 -8.98
C VAL A 116 14.24 -5.19 -8.09
N ILE A 117 15.09 -6.20 -7.92
CA ILE A 117 14.82 -7.30 -7.00
C ILE A 117 15.59 -7.02 -5.72
N ASP A 118 14.87 -6.82 -4.62
CA ASP A 118 15.48 -6.87 -3.30
C ASP A 118 15.61 -8.34 -2.87
N THR A 119 16.84 -8.79 -2.66
CA THR A 119 17.16 -10.18 -2.32
C THR A 119 18.02 -10.21 -1.07
N ASP A 120 17.82 -11.25 -0.26
CA ASP A 120 18.71 -11.68 0.84
C ASP A 120 18.37 -11.10 2.23
N HIS A 121 17.07 -10.97 2.51
CA HIS A 121 16.57 -10.65 3.85
C HIS A 121 16.05 -11.90 4.55
N SER A 122 16.94 -12.77 5.04
CA SER A 122 16.51 -13.97 5.78
C SER A 122 15.76 -13.60 7.06
N PHE A 123 14.56 -14.17 7.24
CA PHE A 123 13.73 -13.99 8.42
C PHE A 123 13.17 -15.34 8.89
N GLY A 124 12.92 -15.45 10.20
CA GLY A 124 12.23 -16.59 10.78
C GLY A 124 13.09 -17.48 11.66
N GLY A 125 13.06 -18.78 11.42
CA GLY A 125 13.72 -19.81 12.24
C GLY A 125 12.90 -21.10 12.23
N LEU A 126 13.36 -22.11 12.96
CA LEU A 126 12.72 -23.44 13.01
C LEU A 126 11.20 -23.33 13.21
N GLU A 127 10.45 -24.05 12.37
CA GLU A 127 8.99 -24.19 12.41
C GLU A 127 8.19 -22.91 12.07
N LEU A 128 8.84 -21.81 11.68
CA LEU A 128 8.14 -20.64 11.15
C LEU A 128 7.64 -20.91 9.73
N ILE A 129 6.43 -20.46 9.45
CA ILE A 129 5.79 -20.48 8.13
C ILE A 129 5.46 -19.04 7.74
N PRO A 130 6.00 -18.50 6.64
CA PRO A 130 5.61 -17.21 6.08
C PRO A 130 4.10 -17.19 5.84
N THR A 131 3.42 -16.13 6.28
CA THR A 131 1.96 -16.08 6.28
C THR A 131 1.41 -14.84 5.59
N ALA A 132 1.99 -13.66 5.86
CA ALA A 132 1.48 -12.39 5.33
C ALA A 132 2.60 -11.35 5.19
N VAL A 133 2.36 -10.38 4.31
CA VAL A 133 3.16 -9.16 4.18
C VAL A 133 2.18 -7.99 4.20
N VAL A 134 2.09 -7.29 5.32
CA VAL A 134 1.08 -6.24 5.57
C VAL A 134 1.67 -5.18 6.48
N ASP A 135 1.27 -3.93 6.34
CA ASP A 135 1.74 -2.86 7.23
C ASP A 135 1.16 -3.06 8.63
N TRP A 136 1.98 -3.60 9.53
CA TRP A 136 1.56 -3.96 10.87
C TRP A 136 1.50 -2.74 11.78
N ASN A 137 2.36 -1.75 11.53
CA ASN A 137 2.66 -0.68 12.47
C ASN A 137 2.05 0.67 12.05
N GLY A 138 1.55 0.77 10.83
CA GLY A 138 0.91 1.95 10.28
C GLY A 138 1.86 2.99 9.67
N ASP A 139 3.06 2.60 9.24
CA ASP A 139 4.09 3.52 8.72
C ASP A 139 4.08 3.68 7.19
N GLY A 140 3.17 3.00 6.51
CA GLY A 140 3.04 2.96 5.06
C GLY A 140 3.91 1.90 4.39
N LEU A 141 4.65 1.07 5.14
CA LEU A 141 5.49 0.00 4.61
C LEU A 141 4.97 -1.35 5.06
N ALA A 142 4.81 -2.30 4.13
CA ALA A 142 4.37 -3.63 4.48
C ALA A 142 5.46 -4.41 5.25
N ASP A 143 5.06 -5.01 6.37
CA ASP A 143 5.89 -5.76 7.29
C ASP A 143 5.72 -7.27 7.09
N ARG A 144 6.75 -8.05 7.43
CA ARG A 144 6.69 -9.51 7.27
C ARG A 144 6.13 -10.18 8.50
N ILE A 145 5.24 -11.12 8.25
CA ILE A 145 4.59 -11.92 9.30
C ILE A 145 4.76 -13.41 9.00
N GLY A 146 5.25 -14.13 10.00
CA GLY A 146 5.30 -15.58 10.00
C GLY A 146 4.69 -16.17 11.26
N VAL A 147 4.22 -17.41 11.17
CA VAL A 147 3.58 -18.11 12.29
C VAL A 147 4.38 -19.36 12.66
N ARG A 148 4.49 -19.64 13.95
CA ARG A 148 5.04 -20.91 14.47
C ARG A 148 4.31 -21.39 15.73
N PRO A 149 4.44 -22.66 16.10
CA PRO A 149 3.96 -23.14 17.39
C PRO A 149 4.71 -22.50 18.57
N HIS A 150 4.01 -22.14 19.65
CA HIS A 150 4.67 -21.69 20.88
C HIS A 150 5.52 -22.80 21.53
N SER A 151 6.67 -22.44 22.09
CA SER A 151 7.54 -23.32 22.88
C SER A 151 6.85 -23.82 24.17
N GLY A 152 6.11 -24.92 24.09
CA GLY A 152 5.26 -25.45 25.18
C GLY A 152 3.83 -25.79 24.76
N GLY A 153 3.44 -25.40 23.53
CA GLY A 153 2.53 -26.14 22.67
C GLY A 153 1.01 -26.10 22.92
N LEU A 154 0.36 -24.93 22.96
CA LEU A 154 -1.11 -24.88 22.84
C LEU A 154 -1.63 -23.75 21.94
N TYR A 155 -0.77 -22.82 21.52
CA TYR A 155 -1.13 -21.66 20.71
C TYR A 155 -0.09 -21.36 19.63
N LEU A 156 -0.52 -20.57 18.65
CA LEU A 156 0.33 -20.04 17.59
C LEU A 156 0.97 -18.73 18.06
N GLU A 157 2.26 -18.60 17.81
CA GLU A 157 2.99 -17.34 17.89
C GLU A 157 3.03 -16.71 16.50
N TRP A 158 2.67 -15.43 16.43
CA TRP A 158 2.80 -14.59 15.26
C TRP A 158 4.04 -13.73 15.46
N ILE A 159 4.97 -13.87 14.53
CA ILE A 159 6.29 -13.28 14.55
C ILE A 159 6.30 -12.21 13.46
N ILE A 160 6.47 -10.96 13.87
CA ILE A 160 6.48 -9.81 12.97
C ILE A 160 7.88 -9.23 12.94
N ASN A 161 8.37 -8.95 11.74
CA ASN A 161 9.58 -8.18 11.53
C ASN A 161 9.26 -6.94 10.71
N LEU A 162 9.62 -5.79 11.26
CA LEU A 162 9.28 -4.50 10.71
C LEU A 162 10.21 -4.14 9.56
N THR A 163 9.62 -3.61 8.51
CA THR A 163 10.29 -3.00 7.37
C THR A 163 10.84 -1.64 7.81
N THR A 164 11.98 -1.24 7.24
CA THR A 164 12.55 0.08 7.55
C THR A 164 12.68 0.89 6.28
N ALA A 165 12.35 2.18 6.37
CA ALA A 165 12.55 3.12 5.28
C ALA A 165 14.03 3.19 4.88
N THR A 166 14.31 3.06 3.58
CA THR A 166 15.63 3.31 3.01
C THR A 166 15.57 4.45 1.98
N ASN A 167 16.72 4.93 1.52
CA ASN A 167 16.79 5.94 0.44
C ASN A 167 16.37 5.30 -0.90
N GLY A 168 15.06 5.12 -1.09
CA GLY A 168 14.48 4.46 -2.26
C GLY A 168 13.15 3.72 -2.03
N GLY A 169 12.53 3.87 -0.86
CA GLY A 169 11.38 3.05 -0.46
C GLY A 169 11.80 2.00 0.58
N GLY A 170 10.86 1.50 1.37
CA GLY A 170 11.12 0.48 2.39
C GLY A 170 11.87 -0.75 1.87
N ALA A 171 12.69 -1.37 2.72
CA ALA A 171 13.31 -2.66 2.45
C ALA A 171 13.20 -3.56 3.68
N PHE A 172 13.03 -4.87 3.45
CA PHE A 172 12.99 -5.83 4.54
C PHE A 172 14.31 -5.80 5.32
N THR A 173 14.24 -5.99 6.63
CA THR A 173 15.46 -6.01 7.47
C THR A 173 16.00 -7.43 7.63
N THR A 174 17.31 -7.61 7.86
CA THR A 174 17.80 -8.91 8.35
C THR A 174 17.66 -8.95 9.87
N GLY A 175 17.16 -10.05 10.44
CA GLY A 175 17.11 -10.15 11.90
C GLY A 175 16.06 -11.09 12.49
N THR A 176 15.85 -10.92 13.80
CA THR A 176 14.84 -11.62 14.59
C THR A 176 13.53 -10.83 14.64
N ALA A 177 12.51 -11.39 15.28
CA ALA A 177 11.25 -10.72 15.54
C ALA A 177 11.41 -9.35 16.22
N ASP A 178 10.70 -8.35 15.74
CA ASP A 178 10.51 -7.06 16.42
C ASP A 178 9.28 -7.11 17.33
N VAL A 179 8.21 -7.76 16.86
CA VAL A 179 6.99 -8.00 17.63
C VAL A 179 6.67 -9.49 17.64
N VAL A 180 6.26 -9.99 18.81
CA VAL A 180 5.74 -11.35 18.98
C VAL A 180 4.41 -11.25 19.70
N THR A 181 3.37 -11.83 19.10
CA THR A 181 2.03 -11.92 19.70
C THR A 181 1.46 -13.32 19.52
N SER A 182 0.30 -13.59 20.09
CA SER A 182 -0.33 -14.92 20.06
C SER A 182 -1.80 -14.81 19.72
N HIS A 183 -2.25 -15.63 18.77
CA HIS A 183 -3.66 -15.81 18.44
C HIS A 183 -3.90 -17.18 17.82
N GLY A 184 -4.99 -17.84 18.20
CA GLY A 184 -5.31 -19.19 17.75
C GLY A 184 -4.54 -20.31 18.44
N ALA A 185 -5.04 -21.54 18.27
CA ALA A 185 -4.45 -22.77 18.81
C ALA A 185 -3.65 -23.51 17.73
N THR A 186 -2.73 -24.40 18.12
CA THR A 186 -1.89 -25.15 17.17
C THR A 186 -2.65 -26.11 16.26
N ASN A 187 -3.93 -26.36 16.55
CA ASN A 187 -4.84 -27.15 15.70
C ASN A 187 -5.75 -26.28 14.82
N HIS A 188 -5.56 -24.95 14.82
CA HIS A 188 -6.24 -24.03 13.92
C HIS A 188 -5.44 -23.89 12.62
N VAL A 189 -6.12 -23.49 11.54
CA VAL A 189 -5.49 -23.11 10.28
C VAL A 189 -5.30 -21.60 10.26
N VAL A 190 -4.12 -21.16 9.82
CA VAL A 190 -3.81 -19.74 9.66
C VAL A 190 -4.42 -19.26 8.35
N LEU A 191 -5.21 -18.19 8.40
CA LEU A 191 -5.82 -17.58 7.21
C LEU A 191 -5.07 -16.33 6.76
N GLY A 192 -4.53 -15.55 7.71
CA GLY A 192 -3.68 -14.41 7.39
C GLY A 192 -3.77 -13.30 8.42
N ALA A 193 -3.30 -12.12 8.03
CA ALA A 193 -3.32 -10.91 8.83
C ALA A 193 -3.83 -9.76 7.95
N TYR A 194 -4.84 -9.04 8.41
CA TYR A 194 -5.60 -8.06 7.60
C TYR A 194 -6.17 -6.94 8.47
N ASP A 195 -6.31 -5.73 7.93
CA ASP A 195 -7.17 -4.72 8.55
C ASP A 195 -8.64 -5.07 8.26
N LEU A 196 -9.38 -5.43 9.30
CA LEU A 196 -10.75 -5.92 9.14
C LEU A 196 -11.78 -4.81 9.25
N ASN A 197 -11.43 -3.71 9.92
CA ASN A 197 -12.39 -2.71 10.36
C ASN A 197 -12.02 -1.30 9.90
N GLY A 198 -11.11 -1.18 8.93
CA GLY A 198 -10.68 0.08 8.33
C GLY A 198 -10.00 1.02 9.33
N THR A 199 -9.40 0.49 10.40
CA THR A 199 -8.79 1.30 11.45
C THR A 199 -7.33 1.59 11.23
N GLY A 200 -6.74 1.02 10.18
CA GLY A 200 -5.31 0.96 10.01
C GLY A 200 -4.63 0.03 11.01
N THR A 201 -5.35 -0.94 11.58
CA THR A 201 -4.74 -1.90 12.50
C THR A 201 -4.92 -3.32 12.00
N VAL A 202 -3.80 -4.04 11.88
CA VAL A 202 -3.80 -5.41 11.42
C VAL A 202 -4.37 -6.34 12.49
N ASN A 203 -5.28 -7.21 12.07
CA ASN A 203 -5.89 -8.24 12.88
C ASN A 203 -5.46 -9.62 12.37
N LEU A 204 -5.34 -10.55 13.31
CA LEU A 204 -4.87 -11.91 13.07
C LEU A 204 -6.06 -12.84 12.89
N VAL A 205 -6.08 -13.60 11.81
CA VAL A 205 -7.25 -14.39 11.41
C VAL A 205 -6.89 -15.87 11.28
N VAL A 206 -7.71 -16.72 11.92
CA VAL A 206 -7.56 -18.18 11.91
C VAL A 206 -8.90 -18.87 11.66
N ASP A 207 -8.84 -20.08 11.13
CA ASP A 207 -9.95 -21.04 11.14
C ASP A 207 -9.83 -21.98 12.34
N VAL A 208 -10.88 -21.99 13.17
CA VAL A 208 -10.93 -22.80 14.40
C VAL A 208 -11.51 -24.21 14.20
N ASN A 209 -11.98 -24.55 12.99
CA ASN A 209 -12.70 -25.81 12.70
C ASN A 209 -12.04 -26.69 11.61
N ALA A 210 -10.71 -26.61 11.46
CA ALA A 210 -9.93 -27.33 10.45
C ALA A 210 -10.06 -28.89 10.44
N GLY A 211 -10.80 -29.50 11.39
CA GLY A 211 -10.83 -30.96 11.59
C GLY A 211 -12.22 -31.62 11.74
N GLY A 212 -13.34 -30.95 11.45
CA GLY A 212 -14.64 -31.63 11.55
C GLY A 212 -15.93 -30.81 11.40
N GLY A 213 -15.85 -29.53 11.03
CA GLY A 213 -17.02 -28.71 10.70
C GLY A 213 -17.49 -28.88 9.26
N SER A 214 -18.73 -28.48 8.96
CA SER A 214 -19.23 -28.38 7.58
C SER A 214 -18.77 -27.10 6.86
N PHE A 215 -18.15 -26.18 7.58
CA PHE A 215 -17.68 -24.88 7.09
C PHE A 215 -16.40 -24.43 7.80
N VAL A 216 -15.63 -23.53 7.16
CA VAL A 216 -14.52 -22.78 7.78
C VAL A 216 -15.10 -21.78 8.76
N ASN A 217 -14.59 -21.70 9.99
CA ASN A 217 -15.09 -20.77 11.01
C ASN A 217 -14.02 -19.75 11.36
N TRP A 218 -14.20 -18.56 10.79
CA TRP A 218 -13.24 -17.45 10.81
C TRP A 218 -13.27 -16.77 12.19
N VAL A 219 -12.09 -16.57 12.78
CA VAL A 219 -11.93 -15.91 14.08
C VAL A 219 -10.77 -14.93 14.05
N ALA A 220 -11.09 -13.65 14.30
CA ALA A 220 -10.12 -12.58 14.47
C ALA A 220 -9.75 -12.34 15.95
N ASN A 221 -8.58 -11.75 16.19
CA ASN A 221 -8.12 -11.34 17.51
C ASN A 221 -8.73 -10.00 18.00
N ASN A 222 -9.52 -9.31 17.18
CA ASN A 222 -10.18 -8.04 17.49
C ASN A 222 -11.52 -8.21 18.25
N GLY A 223 -11.89 -9.45 18.59
CA GLY A 223 -13.11 -9.76 19.35
C GLY A 223 -14.38 -9.86 18.50
N TRP A 224 -14.26 -9.85 17.17
CA TRP A 224 -15.38 -10.16 16.28
C TRP A 224 -15.98 -11.54 16.56
N PRO A 225 -17.31 -11.69 16.41
CA PRO A 225 -17.94 -12.99 16.57
C PRO A 225 -17.44 -13.96 15.48
N ALA A 226 -17.16 -15.20 15.89
CA ALA A 226 -16.82 -16.25 14.96
C ALA A 226 -17.95 -16.46 13.95
N SER A 227 -17.60 -16.58 12.67
CA SER A 227 -18.56 -16.65 11.57
C SER A 227 -18.13 -17.70 10.55
N ALA A 228 -19.10 -18.49 10.07
CA ALA A 228 -18.83 -19.59 9.15
C ALA A 228 -18.93 -19.13 7.70
N PHE A 229 -17.96 -19.47 6.84
CA PHE A 229 -18.04 -19.18 5.40
C PHE A 229 -17.16 -20.13 4.58
N GLY A 230 -17.73 -20.73 3.54
CA GLY A 230 -17.04 -21.72 2.70
C GLY A 230 -16.91 -23.13 3.31
N PRO A 231 -16.74 -24.18 2.49
CA PRO A 231 -16.58 -25.56 2.96
C PRO A 231 -15.19 -25.80 3.59
N PRO A 232 -15.01 -26.84 4.42
CA PRO A 232 -13.72 -27.11 5.07
C PRO A 232 -12.62 -27.43 4.05
N GLY A 233 -11.41 -26.96 4.30
CA GLY A 233 -10.22 -27.27 3.50
C GLY A 233 -10.05 -26.45 2.22
N VAL A 234 -10.79 -25.36 2.07
CA VAL A 234 -10.56 -24.37 1.00
C VAL A 234 -9.57 -23.30 1.45
N ASP A 235 -8.88 -22.70 0.48
CA ASP A 235 -8.03 -21.54 0.72
C ASP A 235 -8.92 -20.34 1.08
N GLY A 236 -8.71 -19.78 2.27
CA GLY A 236 -9.34 -18.55 2.71
C GLY A 236 -8.43 -17.37 2.41
N LEU A 237 -8.97 -16.36 1.75
CA LEU A 237 -8.30 -15.10 1.43
C LEU A 237 -9.13 -13.94 2.01
N MET A 238 -8.51 -12.78 2.14
CA MET A 238 -9.22 -11.57 2.51
C MET A 238 -8.73 -10.37 1.71
N GLY A 239 -9.64 -9.43 1.51
CA GLY A 239 -9.39 -8.11 0.96
C GLY A 239 -10.69 -7.31 0.85
N ASP A 240 -10.62 -6.01 0.62
CA ASP A 240 -11.78 -5.13 0.42
C ASP A 240 -12.37 -5.33 -0.98
N LEU A 241 -13.50 -6.01 -1.10
CA LEU A 241 -14.10 -6.36 -2.40
C LEU A 241 -15.10 -5.33 -2.89
N ASN A 242 -15.53 -4.42 -2.02
CA ASN A 242 -16.63 -3.51 -2.30
C ASN A 242 -16.25 -2.03 -2.05
N ASN A 243 -14.97 -1.78 -1.72
CA ASN A 243 -14.37 -0.49 -1.44
C ASN A 243 -15.09 0.24 -0.29
N ASP A 244 -15.33 -0.48 0.81
CA ASP A 244 -15.92 0.07 2.03
C ASP A 244 -14.92 0.20 3.20
N GLY A 245 -13.66 -0.15 2.95
CA GLY A 245 -12.57 -0.12 3.91
C GLY A 245 -12.53 -1.30 4.86
N TYR A 246 -13.38 -2.32 4.68
CA TYR A 246 -13.38 -3.54 5.49
C TYR A 246 -12.80 -4.73 4.73
N GLY A 247 -11.95 -5.50 5.42
CA GLY A 247 -11.46 -6.77 4.88
C GLY A 247 -12.60 -7.78 4.73
N ASP A 248 -13.01 -8.05 3.50
CA ASP A 248 -14.02 -9.05 3.15
C ASP A 248 -13.42 -10.44 3.07
N ARG A 249 -14.28 -11.45 3.24
CA ARG A 249 -13.84 -12.85 3.18
C ARG A 249 -13.97 -13.36 1.77
N VAL A 250 -12.97 -14.13 1.35
CA VAL A 250 -12.98 -14.84 0.08
C VAL A 250 -12.61 -16.30 0.28
N VAL A 251 -13.32 -17.18 -0.42
CA VAL A 251 -12.95 -18.59 -0.53
C VAL A 251 -12.96 -19.03 -1.99
N VAL A 252 -12.03 -19.91 -2.35
CA VAL A 252 -12.00 -20.55 -3.67
C VAL A 252 -12.43 -22.01 -3.52
N VAL A 253 -13.56 -22.37 -4.15
CA VAL A 253 -14.15 -23.71 -4.05
C VAL A 253 -14.02 -24.44 -5.37
N GLU A 254 -13.45 -25.65 -5.34
CA GLU A 254 -13.47 -26.57 -6.47
C GLU A 254 -14.75 -27.43 -6.45
N ASP A 255 -15.50 -27.42 -7.54
CA ASP A 255 -16.55 -28.42 -7.82
C ASP A 255 -16.33 -29.03 -9.21
N ALA A 256 -16.02 -30.33 -9.23
CA ALA A 256 -15.77 -31.12 -10.44
C ALA A 256 -14.77 -30.47 -11.42
N GLY A 257 -13.69 -29.86 -10.90
CA GLY A 257 -12.66 -29.16 -11.68
C GLY A 257 -13.04 -27.74 -12.13
N THR A 258 -14.19 -27.22 -11.69
CA THR A 258 -14.54 -25.80 -11.82
C THR A 258 -14.19 -25.08 -10.52
N TYR A 259 -13.42 -24.01 -10.59
CA TYR A 259 -13.01 -23.23 -9.43
C TYR A 259 -13.83 -21.95 -9.35
N THR A 260 -14.52 -21.76 -8.22
CA THR A 260 -15.39 -20.60 -8.01
C THR A 260 -14.90 -19.80 -6.82
N TRP A 261 -14.64 -18.53 -7.06
CA TRP A 261 -14.38 -17.52 -6.03
C TRP A 261 -15.73 -17.11 -5.44
N TYR A 262 -15.83 -17.08 -4.11
CA TYR A 262 -16.99 -16.57 -3.38
C TYR A 262 -16.51 -15.51 -2.38
N GLY A 263 -17.08 -14.31 -2.49
CA GLY A 263 -16.87 -13.19 -1.57
C GLY A 263 -18.09 -13.02 -0.64
N ASP A 264 -17.83 -12.57 0.58
CA ASP A 264 -18.82 -12.26 1.62
C ASP A 264 -18.37 -10.98 2.34
N TYR A 265 -19.19 -9.94 2.21
CA TYR A 265 -18.84 -8.58 2.61
C TYR A 265 -18.89 -8.42 4.12
N SER A 266 -17.76 -8.03 4.68
CA SER A 266 -17.62 -7.67 6.08
C SER A 266 -18.35 -6.36 6.39
N VAL A 267 -18.54 -6.12 7.67
CA VAL A 267 -18.98 -4.83 8.20
C VAL A 267 -18.10 -4.47 9.38
N SER A 268 -18.13 -3.21 9.81
CA SER A 268 -17.33 -2.65 10.92
C SER A 268 -17.12 -3.50 12.19
N ASN A 269 -17.97 -4.50 12.48
CA ASN A 269 -17.89 -5.31 13.68
C ASN A 269 -18.09 -6.83 13.48
N SER A 270 -18.16 -7.32 12.24
CA SER A 270 -18.33 -8.75 12.00
C SER A 270 -17.95 -9.17 10.59
N PHE A 271 -17.52 -10.42 10.49
CA PHE A 271 -17.38 -11.15 9.23
C PHE A 271 -18.75 -11.45 8.63
N GLY A 272 -19.20 -10.53 7.76
CA GLY A 272 -20.41 -10.55 6.94
C GLY A 272 -21.61 -11.33 7.47
N ASP A 273 -22.39 -11.91 6.56
CA ASP A 273 -23.64 -12.61 6.90
C ASP A 273 -23.60 -14.12 6.65
N SER A 274 -22.43 -14.65 6.26
CA SER A 274 -22.19 -16.07 5.92
C SER A 274 -22.83 -16.51 4.60
N THR A 275 -23.33 -15.57 3.80
CA THR A 275 -23.79 -15.81 2.43
C THR A 275 -22.83 -15.19 1.45
N SER A 276 -22.80 -15.72 0.22
CA SER A 276 -21.95 -15.14 -0.81
C SER A 276 -22.67 -13.95 -1.43
N ASP A 277 -22.06 -12.77 -1.30
CA ASP A 277 -22.47 -11.53 -1.95
C ASP A 277 -21.95 -11.47 -3.39
N LEU A 278 -20.78 -12.06 -3.62
CA LEU A 278 -20.07 -12.00 -4.89
C LEU A 278 -19.54 -13.39 -5.29
N SER A 279 -19.61 -13.75 -6.58
CA SER A 279 -18.97 -14.98 -7.07
C SER A 279 -18.50 -14.93 -8.52
N SER A 280 -17.44 -15.67 -8.85
CA SER A 280 -16.91 -15.80 -10.21
C SER A 280 -16.23 -17.16 -10.45
N THR A 281 -16.39 -17.72 -11.66
CA THR A 281 -15.83 -19.03 -12.08
C THR A 281 -14.67 -18.92 -13.07
N THR A 282 -14.25 -17.70 -13.39
CA THR A 282 -13.21 -17.43 -14.37
C THR A 282 -11.85 -17.22 -13.69
N PHE A 283 -10.78 -17.18 -14.50
CA PHE A 283 -9.43 -16.80 -14.08
C PHE A 283 -8.60 -17.82 -13.26
N PHE A 284 -9.19 -18.95 -12.85
CA PHE A 284 -8.51 -19.96 -12.02
C PHE A 284 -8.62 -21.38 -12.60
N GLN A 285 -7.57 -22.18 -12.47
CA GLN A 285 -7.54 -23.58 -12.91
C GLN A 285 -6.77 -24.48 -11.93
N ALA A 286 -6.81 -25.79 -12.20
CA ALA A 286 -6.16 -26.78 -11.34
C ALA A 286 -4.64 -26.57 -11.27
N GLY A 287 -4.11 -26.49 -10.05
CA GLY A 287 -2.69 -26.29 -9.76
C GLY A 287 -2.27 -24.84 -9.58
N ASP A 288 -3.16 -23.89 -9.85
CA ASP A 288 -2.94 -22.48 -9.57
C ASP A 288 -2.89 -22.22 -8.06
N LYS A 289 -2.18 -21.16 -7.66
CA LYS A 289 -2.27 -20.55 -6.32
C LYS A 289 -3.10 -19.28 -6.40
N SER A 290 -4.02 -19.10 -5.45
CA SER A 290 -4.89 -17.93 -5.35
C SER A 290 -4.37 -16.96 -4.30
N LEU A 291 -4.36 -15.69 -4.63
CA LEU A 291 -4.00 -14.56 -3.78
C LEU A 291 -4.98 -13.40 -4.06
N LEU A 292 -5.01 -12.42 -3.16
CA LEU A 292 -5.65 -11.13 -3.40
C LEU A 292 -4.58 -10.04 -3.29
N ALA A 293 -4.47 -9.20 -4.32
CA ALA A 293 -3.69 -7.98 -4.25
C ALA A 293 -4.63 -6.90 -3.74
N ASP A 294 -4.39 -6.47 -2.52
CA ASP A 294 -5.24 -5.49 -1.88
C ASP A 294 -4.37 -4.54 -1.08
N ILE A 295 -4.47 -3.27 -1.43
CA ILE A 295 -4.04 -2.21 -0.55
C ILE A 295 -5.30 -1.85 0.21
N ILE A 296 -5.54 -2.56 1.32
CA ILE A 296 -6.32 -1.95 2.39
C ILE A 296 -5.45 -0.82 2.88
N SER A 297 -5.57 0.33 2.21
CA SER A 297 -5.08 1.60 2.69
C SER A 297 -5.48 1.63 4.15
N LEU A 298 -4.51 1.80 5.04
CA LEU A 298 -4.75 1.88 6.47
C LEU A 298 -5.71 3.03 6.76
N GLY A 299 -7.01 2.70 6.74
CA GLY A 299 -8.07 3.61 6.37
C GLY A 299 -7.90 4.15 4.94
N ASP A 300 -9.01 4.49 4.28
CA ASP A 300 -9.01 5.69 3.44
C ASP A 300 -8.17 6.72 4.17
N TYR A 301 -7.00 7.04 3.62
CA TYR A 301 -6.22 8.15 4.12
C TYR A 301 -7.11 9.36 3.85
N PRO A 302 -7.85 9.89 4.86
CA PRO A 302 -9.09 10.60 4.61
C PRO A 302 -8.78 11.69 3.61
N GLY A 303 -9.26 11.51 2.38
CA GLY A 303 -8.91 12.37 1.27
C GLY A 303 -9.32 13.80 1.59
N TYR A 304 -9.04 14.72 0.67
CA TYR A 304 -9.42 16.10 0.91
C TYR A 304 -10.94 16.24 1.24
N ALA A 305 -11.79 15.36 0.69
CA ALA A 305 -13.24 15.34 0.95
C ALA A 305 -13.60 14.89 2.38
N GLU A 306 -12.95 13.84 2.87
CA GLU A 306 -13.14 13.31 4.22
C GLU A 306 -12.55 14.26 5.26
N TRP A 307 -11.38 14.84 4.98
CA TRP A 307 -10.80 15.91 5.81
C TRP A 307 -11.75 17.11 5.92
N VAL A 308 -12.34 17.55 4.80
CA VAL A 308 -13.40 18.58 4.77
C VAL A 308 -14.58 18.20 5.68
N ALA A 309 -15.01 16.93 5.63
CA ALA A 309 -16.14 16.44 6.42
C ALA A 309 -15.82 16.38 7.93
N ASP A 310 -14.60 15.96 8.30
CA ASP A 310 -14.12 15.88 9.67
C ASP A 310 -14.09 17.25 10.35
N PHE A 311 -13.70 18.28 9.61
CA PHE A 311 -13.76 19.67 10.08
C PHE A 311 -15.13 20.32 9.94
N GLY A 312 -16.12 19.59 9.40
CA GLY A 312 -17.50 20.07 9.25
C GLY A 312 -17.63 21.23 8.26
N LEU A 313 -16.70 21.34 7.31
CA LEU A 313 -16.73 22.40 6.30
C LEU A 313 -17.86 22.16 5.30
N SER A 314 -18.46 23.23 4.77
CA SER A 314 -19.59 23.11 3.85
C SER A 314 -19.70 24.28 2.87
N GLY A 315 -20.33 24.04 1.71
CA GLY A 315 -20.54 25.10 0.72
C GLY A 315 -19.22 25.63 0.13
N SER A 316 -19.01 26.94 0.16
CA SER A 316 -17.78 27.57 -0.35
C SER A 316 -16.54 27.25 0.48
N ASP A 317 -16.76 26.84 1.72
CA ASP A 317 -15.72 26.64 2.72
C ASP A 317 -14.99 25.32 2.47
N THR A 318 -15.52 24.45 1.60
CA THR A 318 -14.85 23.22 1.16
C THR A 318 -13.84 23.45 0.04
N ASN A 319 -13.78 24.65 -0.55
CA ASN A 319 -12.87 24.91 -1.67
C ASN A 319 -11.40 24.82 -1.21
N ARG A 320 -10.54 24.23 -2.04
CA ARG A 320 -9.09 24.11 -1.77
C ARG A 320 -8.39 25.44 -1.48
N THR A 321 -8.93 26.51 -2.07
CA THR A 321 -8.41 27.88 -1.95
C THR A 321 -9.16 28.71 -0.90
N ALA A 322 -10.05 28.09 -0.12
CA ALA A 322 -10.69 28.78 1.00
C ALA A 322 -9.71 28.86 2.18
N ASP A 323 -9.81 29.96 2.93
CA ASP A 323 -8.98 30.30 4.08
C ASP A 323 -9.97 30.91 5.10
N LEU A 324 -10.43 30.09 6.05
CA LEU A 324 -11.73 30.25 6.73
C LEU A 324 -11.60 30.99 8.06
N GLU A 325 -10.43 30.92 8.66
CA GLU A 325 -10.14 31.42 9.99
C GLU A 325 -10.55 32.89 10.08
N TYR A 326 -10.89 33.32 11.29
CA TYR A 326 -11.30 34.71 11.53
C TYR A 326 -12.51 35.20 10.69
N GLY A 327 -13.38 34.28 10.26
CA GLY A 327 -14.59 34.61 9.50
C GLY A 327 -14.30 34.90 8.02
N GLY A 328 -13.37 34.15 7.43
CA GLY A 328 -12.95 34.27 6.03
C GLY A 328 -11.89 35.34 5.78
N ILE A 329 -11.18 35.78 6.82
CA ILE A 329 -10.00 36.63 6.69
C ILE A 329 -8.76 35.77 6.49
N GLY A 330 -8.77 34.59 7.10
CA GLY A 330 -7.72 33.60 6.99
C GLY A 330 -6.52 33.85 7.88
N ASP A 331 -5.75 32.80 8.12
CA ASP A 331 -4.42 32.89 8.73
C ASP A 331 -3.28 32.84 7.69
N GLY A 332 -3.65 32.72 6.41
CA GLY A 332 -2.75 32.63 5.27
C GLY A 332 -2.45 31.20 4.84
N MET A 333 -3.11 30.20 5.44
CA MET A 333 -3.12 28.82 4.96
C MET A 333 -4.46 28.51 4.31
N ASP A 334 -4.45 28.27 2.99
CA ASP A 334 -5.65 27.73 2.35
C ASP A 334 -5.85 26.25 2.71
N ASN A 335 -7.06 25.75 2.54
CA ASN A 335 -7.42 24.38 2.88
C ASN A 335 -6.50 23.33 2.26
N LEU A 336 -6.00 23.54 1.04
CA LEU A 336 -5.04 22.61 0.43
C LEU A 336 -3.72 22.59 1.20
N LEU A 337 -3.20 23.76 1.55
CA LEU A 337 -1.98 23.89 2.33
C LEU A 337 -2.15 23.30 3.73
N GLU A 338 -3.31 23.51 4.36
CA GLU A 338 -3.61 22.90 5.66
C GLU A 338 -3.73 21.38 5.60
N TYR A 339 -4.48 20.85 4.64
CA TYR A 339 -4.59 19.41 4.42
C TYR A 339 -3.22 18.75 4.21
N ALA A 340 -2.36 19.42 3.44
CA ALA A 340 -1.03 18.91 3.10
C ALA A 340 -0.01 19.06 4.24
N LEU A 341 -0.08 20.13 5.04
CA LEU A 341 0.89 20.36 6.13
C LEU A 341 0.41 19.87 7.51
N GLY A 342 -0.88 19.52 7.63
CA GLY A 342 -1.52 19.09 8.87
C GLY A 342 -2.05 20.24 9.73
N GLY A 343 -2.52 21.32 9.12
CA GLY A 343 -3.19 22.45 9.76
C GLY A 343 -4.67 22.18 10.07
N ASN A 344 -5.34 23.19 10.61
CA ASN A 344 -6.72 23.11 11.06
C ASN A 344 -7.58 24.27 10.53
N PRO A 345 -8.55 24.01 9.63
CA PRO A 345 -9.34 25.00 8.88
C PRO A 345 -10.39 25.73 9.71
N THR A 346 -10.27 25.64 11.03
CA THR A 346 -11.16 26.29 11.98
C THR A 346 -10.39 27.05 13.05
N ASN A 347 -9.05 26.96 13.08
CA ASN A 347 -8.19 27.53 14.10
C ASN A 347 -6.96 28.20 13.48
N ASP A 348 -6.57 29.37 13.97
CA ASP A 348 -5.27 29.98 13.62
C ASP A 348 -4.12 29.15 14.20
N ASP A 349 -3.52 28.33 13.35
CA ASP A 349 -2.36 27.51 13.67
C ASP A 349 -1.21 27.66 12.67
N ALA A 350 -1.32 28.55 11.68
CA ALA A 350 -0.29 28.81 10.69
C ALA A 350 1.11 29.03 11.27
N ALA A 351 1.23 29.70 12.43
CA ALA A 351 2.53 29.92 13.07
C ALA A 351 3.25 28.64 13.50
N ALA A 352 2.52 27.54 13.74
CA ALA A 352 3.05 26.24 14.12
C ALA A 352 3.26 25.30 12.91
N ILE A 353 2.51 25.52 11.83
CA ILE A 353 2.43 24.60 10.69
C ILE A 353 3.22 25.09 9.47
N MET A 354 3.25 26.41 9.23
CA MET A 354 3.92 26.99 8.07
C MET A 354 5.42 26.66 8.03
N PRO A 355 6.01 26.59 6.82
CA PRO A 355 7.44 26.39 6.68
C PRO A 355 8.27 27.43 7.44
N THR A 356 9.36 27.00 8.06
CA THR A 356 10.22 27.83 8.89
C THR A 356 11.62 27.99 8.31
N THR A 357 12.28 29.10 8.67
CA THR A 357 13.69 29.37 8.33
C THR A 357 14.51 29.54 9.61
N PRO A 358 15.02 28.45 10.21
CA PRO A 358 15.70 28.54 11.51
C PRO A 358 17.04 29.29 11.47
N GLY A 359 17.61 29.52 10.28
CA GLY A 359 18.80 30.35 10.11
C GLY A 359 19.66 29.92 8.93
N LEU A 360 20.93 30.34 8.98
CA LEU A 360 21.96 29.99 8.01
C LEU A 360 22.80 28.82 8.52
N VAL A 361 23.19 27.93 7.61
CA VAL A 361 24.20 26.89 7.85
C VAL A 361 25.34 27.04 6.86
N GLU A 362 26.57 26.80 7.31
CA GLU A 362 27.76 26.77 6.45
C GLU A 362 28.17 25.32 6.19
N SER A 363 28.37 24.98 4.93
CA SER A 363 28.86 23.67 4.53
C SER A 363 29.75 23.81 3.29
N GLY A 364 30.98 23.31 3.37
CA GLY A 364 31.91 23.33 2.24
C GLY A 364 32.28 24.72 1.73
N GLY A 365 32.28 25.75 2.59
CA GLY A 365 32.56 27.14 2.25
C GLY A 365 31.37 27.90 1.66
N THR A 366 30.18 27.29 1.62
CA THR A 366 28.94 27.89 1.11
C THR A 366 27.94 28.07 2.25
N ASN A 367 27.32 29.24 2.32
CA ASN A 367 26.19 29.48 3.24
C ASN A 367 24.88 29.07 2.57
N TYR A 368 24.01 28.46 3.35
CA TYR A 368 22.67 28.03 2.94
C TYR A 368 21.64 28.59 3.91
N VAL A 369 20.50 29.04 3.39
CA VAL A 369 19.30 29.25 4.20
C VAL A 369 18.66 27.88 4.40
N VAL A 370 18.47 27.51 5.66
CA VAL A 370 17.73 26.31 6.01
C VAL A 370 16.24 26.62 5.88
N TYR A 371 15.51 25.81 5.12
CA TYR A 371 14.08 25.91 4.94
C TYR A 371 13.43 24.57 5.27
N ILE A 372 12.57 24.56 6.29
CA ILE A 372 11.95 23.35 6.83
C ILE A 372 10.45 23.42 6.63
N TYR A 373 9.88 22.38 6.03
CA TYR A 373 8.43 22.26 5.84
C TYR A 373 7.94 20.88 6.33
N ARG A 374 6.64 20.78 6.63
CA ARG A 374 5.99 19.51 7.01
C ARG A 374 5.56 18.77 5.74
N ARG A 375 5.77 17.48 5.64
CA ARG A 375 5.30 16.66 4.52
C ARG A 375 4.54 15.47 5.06
N ARG A 376 3.38 15.19 4.49
CA ARG A 376 2.67 13.94 4.74
C ARG A 376 3.52 12.72 4.38
N THR A 377 3.55 11.72 5.26
CA THR A 377 4.27 10.45 5.00
C THR A 377 3.61 9.67 3.86
N ASP A 378 2.28 9.77 3.77
CA ASP A 378 1.39 9.18 2.75
C ASP A 378 1.11 10.13 1.56
N ALA A 379 1.98 11.11 1.30
CA ALA A 379 1.73 12.14 0.29
C ALA A 379 1.45 11.57 -1.11
N ALA A 380 2.19 10.54 -1.52
CA ALA A 380 2.04 9.90 -2.84
C ALA A 380 0.67 9.23 -2.98
N LEU A 381 0.22 8.51 -1.95
CA LEU A 381 -1.09 7.87 -1.89
C LEU A 381 -2.25 8.87 -2.00
N ARG A 382 -2.03 10.11 -1.53
CA ARG A 382 -3.01 11.21 -1.61
C ARG A 382 -2.90 12.04 -2.90
N GLY A 383 -2.04 11.65 -3.83
CA GLY A 383 -1.77 12.43 -5.05
C GLY A 383 -1.10 13.78 -4.79
N LEU A 384 -0.52 14.01 -3.60
CA LEU A 384 0.13 15.26 -3.23
C LEU A 384 1.60 15.28 -3.63
N VAL A 385 2.04 16.36 -4.25
CA VAL A 385 3.46 16.62 -4.55
C VAL A 385 3.93 17.94 -4.01
N TYR A 386 5.12 17.90 -3.41
CA TYR A 386 5.78 19.02 -2.76
C TYR A 386 6.99 19.43 -3.58
N GLY A 387 7.20 20.74 -3.71
CA GLY A 387 8.36 21.27 -4.40
C GLY A 387 8.71 22.67 -3.95
N ILE A 388 9.99 23.04 -4.06
CA ILE A 388 10.42 24.41 -3.85
C ILE A 388 10.38 25.17 -5.18
N ASN A 389 9.80 26.36 -5.13
CA ASN A 389 9.88 27.37 -6.16
C ASN A 389 10.80 28.51 -5.69
N TYR A 390 11.60 29.05 -6.61
CA TYR A 390 12.54 30.12 -6.28
C TYR A 390 12.61 31.23 -7.33
N LYS A 391 13.13 32.39 -6.87
CA LYS A 391 13.54 33.54 -7.67
C LYS A 391 14.79 34.16 -7.05
N PHE A 392 15.75 34.55 -7.86
CA PHE A 392 17.00 35.19 -7.41
C PHE A 392 17.00 36.71 -7.63
N ASN A 393 15.82 37.32 -7.64
CA ASN A 393 15.64 38.76 -7.76
C ASN A 393 14.47 39.22 -6.88
N LEU A 394 14.37 40.53 -6.66
CA LEU A 394 13.27 41.16 -5.92
C LEU A 394 12.15 41.70 -6.83
N VAL A 395 11.95 41.11 -8.02
CA VAL A 395 10.93 41.57 -8.96
C VAL A 395 9.80 40.55 -9.15
N VAL A 396 8.68 41.02 -9.70
CA VAL A 396 7.50 40.21 -9.96
C VAL A 396 7.63 39.57 -11.34
N ASP A 397 8.39 38.48 -11.43
CA ASP A 397 8.51 37.61 -12.59
C ASP A 397 8.01 36.19 -12.29
N SER A 398 8.18 35.24 -13.21
CA SER A 398 7.71 33.86 -13.00
C SER A 398 8.59 33.10 -12.01
N TRP A 399 7.99 32.26 -11.19
CA TRP A 399 8.73 31.34 -10.33
C TRP A 399 9.47 30.28 -11.15
N THR A 400 10.65 29.88 -10.69
CA THR A 400 11.37 28.75 -11.26
C THR A 400 11.19 27.52 -10.37
N PRO A 401 10.66 26.40 -10.89
CA PRO A 401 10.53 25.18 -10.13
C PRO A 401 11.89 24.53 -9.90
N ALA A 402 12.16 24.19 -8.64
CA ALA A 402 13.27 23.36 -8.23
C ALA A 402 12.84 21.96 -7.77
N GLY A 403 11.55 21.73 -7.52
CA GLY A 403 11.06 20.46 -6.97
C GLY A 403 11.78 20.14 -5.65
N THR A 404 12.31 18.93 -5.54
CA THR A 404 12.99 18.42 -4.33
C THR A 404 14.52 18.58 -4.38
N VAL A 405 15.09 19.28 -5.38
CA VAL A 405 16.55 19.38 -5.60
C VAL A 405 17.33 19.95 -4.41
N PHE A 406 16.67 20.72 -3.54
CA PHE A 406 17.30 21.32 -2.36
C PHE A 406 17.10 20.52 -1.07
N GLU A 407 16.36 19.40 -1.11
CA GLU A 407 16.17 18.53 0.05
C GLU A 407 17.48 17.88 0.47
N THR A 408 17.75 17.90 1.78
CA THR A 408 18.98 17.35 2.37
C THR A 408 18.73 16.29 3.42
N GLY A 409 17.48 16.13 3.84
CA GLY A 409 17.05 15.11 4.76
C GLY A 409 15.61 15.35 5.21
N TYR A 410 15.02 14.32 5.81
CA TYR A 410 13.73 14.40 6.46
C TYR A 410 13.76 13.56 7.75
N GLY A 411 12.75 13.72 8.60
CA GLY A 411 12.57 12.86 9.77
C GLY A 411 11.19 13.05 10.41
N PRO A 412 10.70 12.06 11.17
CA PRO A 412 9.33 12.04 11.64
C PRO A 412 9.06 13.17 12.64
N ILE A 413 7.93 13.85 12.45
CA ILE A 413 7.31 14.71 13.46
C ILE A 413 6.37 13.86 14.31
N ASP A 414 5.53 13.08 13.65
CA ASP A 414 4.57 12.14 14.20
C ASP A 414 4.30 11.02 13.17
N SER A 415 3.29 10.18 13.39
CA SER A 415 2.97 9.06 12.50
C SER A 415 2.38 9.47 11.15
N LYS A 416 2.03 10.75 10.94
CA LYS A 416 1.40 11.25 9.71
C LYS A 416 2.28 12.24 8.94
N PHE A 417 3.27 12.84 9.60
CA PHE A 417 4.08 13.90 9.02
C PHE A 417 5.57 13.75 9.30
N ASP A 418 6.36 14.02 8.27
CA ASP A 418 7.78 14.27 8.32
C ASP A 418 8.11 15.77 8.31
N SER A 419 9.25 16.12 8.89
CA SER A 419 9.91 17.40 8.74
C SER A 419 10.95 17.30 7.63
N VAL A 420 10.78 18.01 6.53
CA VAL A 420 11.69 18.02 5.39
C VAL A 420 12.62 19.22 5.45
N THR A 421 13.93 18.98 5.44
CA THR A 421 14.97 20.02 5.54
C THR A 421 15.59 20.32 4.18
N ASN A 422 15.56 21.58 3.77
CA ASN A 422 16.13 22.07 2.52
C ASN A 422 17.29 23.02 2.80
N ASN A 423 18.36 22.91 2.02
CA ASN A 423 19.49 23.84 2.06
C ASN A 423 19.50 24.69 0.79
N LEU A 424 19.03 25.92 0.92
CA LEU A 424 18.87 26.86 -0.19
C LEU A 424 20.15 27.71 -0.34
N PRO A 425 20.88 27.59 -1.46
CA PRO A 425 22.19 28.23 -1.60
C PRO A 425 22.07 29.76 -1.68
N THR A 426 22.86 30.48 -0.88
CA THR A 426 22.90 31.95 -0.94
C THR A 426 23.94 32.48 -1.93
N VAL A 427 24.69 31.60 -2.61
CA VAL A 427 25.76 31.99 -3.55
C VAL A 427 25.24 32.42 -4.93
N CYS A 428 23.98 32.11 -5.23
CA CYS A 428 23.38 32.40 -6.52
C CYS A 428 22.98 33.88 -6.66
N SER A 429 22.65 34.54 -5.55
CA SER A 429 22.29 35.97 -5.49
C SER A 429 22.31 36.47 -4.05
N ASP A 430 22.57 37.78 -3.89
CA ASP A 430 22.44 38.48 -2.61
C ASP A 430 20.97 38.63 -2.18
N GLU A 431 20.02 38.41 -3.09
CA GLU A 431 18.58 38.53 -2.88
C GLU A 431 17.84 37.35 -3.52
N ALA A 432 16.95 36.70 -2.77
CA ALA A 432 16.16 35.58 -3.26
C ALA A 432 14.81 35.47 -2.55
N PHE A 433 13.81 34.96 -3.27
CA PHE A 433 12.56 34.46 -2.73
C PHE A 433 12.47 32.96 -2.93
N PHE A 434 11.92 32.28 -1.93
CA PHE A 434 11.61 30.85 -1.98
C PHE A 434 10.18 30.65 -1.47
N THR A 435 9.48 29.71 -2.06
CA THR A 435 8.15 29.29 -1.61
C THR A 435 8.02 27.78 -1.77
N LEU A 436 7.25 27.17 -0.88
CA LEU A 436 6.74 25.83 -1.09
C LEU A 436 5.62 25.90 -2.14
N GLU A 437 5.59 24.91 -3.01
CA GLU A 437 4.49 24.60 -3.92
C GLU A 437 3.97 23.21 -3.56
N ILE A 438 2.66 23.10 -3.46
CA ILE A 438 1.96 21.84 -3.25
C ILE A 438 0.95 21.70 -4.38
N THR A 439 1.03 20.58 -5.11
CA THR A 439 0.11 20.22 -6.17
C THR A 439 -0.56 18.90 -5.88
N GLU A 440 -1.78 18.73 -6.39
CA GLU A 440 -2.54 17.49 -6.34
C GLU A 440 -2.77 17.02 -7.79
N TYR A 441 -2.79 15.71 -8.04
CA TYR A 441 -2.97 15.13 -9.37
C TYR A 441 -4.37 14.58 -9.63
#